data_AF-A0A358MJ77-F1
#
_entry.id   AF-A0A358MJ77-F1
#
_cell.length_a   1.000
_cell.length_b   1.000
_cell.length_c   1.000
_cell.angle_alpha   90.00
_cell.angle_beta   90.00
_cell.angle_gamma   90.00
#
_symmetry.space_group_name_H-M   'P 1'
#
loop_
_entity.id
_entity.type
_entity.pdbx_description
1 polymer ?
#
loop_
_entity_poly.entity_id
_entity_poly.type
_entity_poly.pdbx_seq_one_letter_code
_entity_poly.pdbx_strand_id
1 'polypeptide(L)'
;ICYRGTRPSLRVIFSSLAQSGHVVVEILLISAASGIVIGVLNVTGLSFNLTYALVQVGGGSAVMLLFLSALVCIILGMGLPTLGVYVLLAALVAPALVQVGIEPIAAHLYVLY
;
A
#
# COMPACT_ATOMS: atom_id res chain seq x y z
N ILE A 1 10.19 -17.37 16.88
CA ILE A 1 9.85 -18.73 17.37
C ILE A 1 10.78 -19.70 16.65
N CYS A 2 11.73 -20.30 17.35
CA CYS A 2 12.78 -21.14 16.74
C CYS A 2 12.17 -22.48 16.30
N TYR A 3 12.16 -22.76 14.99
CA TYR A 3 11.62 -24.00 14.43
C TYR A 3 12.59 -25.16 14.71
N ARG A 4 12.40 -25.84 15.84
CA ARG A 4 13.03 -27.13 16.12
C ARG A 4 12.31 -28.18 15.29
N GLY A 5 13.03 -28.94 14.46
CA GLY A 5 12.52 -29.92 13.49
C GLY A 5 11.75 -31.13 14.06
N THR A 6 10.83 -30.90 15.00
CA THR A 6 9.83 -31.85 15.47
C THR A 6 8.66 -31.90 14.49
N ARG A 7 8.17 -33.12 14.21
CA ARG A 7 6.97 -33.37 13.40
C ARG A 7 5.81 -32.52 13.95
N PRO A 8 5.14 -31.69 13.13
CA PRO A 8 4.05 -30.85 13.61
C PRO A 8 2.94 -31.74 14.15
N SER A 9 2.74 -31.70 15.47
CA SER A 9 1.56 -32.30 16.09
C SER A 9 0.31 -31.54 15.63
N LEU A 10 -0.81 -32.25 15.43
CA LEU A 10 -2.10 -31.65 15.05
C LEU A 10 -2.51 -30.50 15.97
N ARG A 11 -2.12 -30.57 17.26
CA ARG A 11 -2.35 -29.47 18.22
C ARG A 11 -1.54 -28.21 17.89
N VAL A 12 -0.31 -28.35 17.41
CA VAL A 12 0.56 -27.21 17.07
C VAL A 12 0.01 -26.50 15.84
N ILE A 13 -0.43 -27.25 14.82
CA ILE A 13 -1.07 -26.69 13.62
C ILE A 13 -2.31 -25.88 14.01
N PHE A 14 -3.17 -26.43 14.88
CA PHE A 14 -4.37 -25.74 15.35
C PHE A 14 -4.05 -24.49 16.19
N SER A 15 -3.01 -24.54 17.04
CA SER A 15 -2.56 -23.37 17.81
C SER A 15 -1.93 -22.29 16.93
N SER A 16 -1.20 -22.66 15.86
CA SER A 16 -0.64 -21.72 14.90
C SER A 16 -1.73 -21.05 14.07
N LEU A 17 -2.79 -21.77 13.70
CA LEU A 17 -3.99 -21.18 13.06
C LEU A 17 -4.65 -20.12 13.95
N ALA A 18 -4.85 -20.43 15.23
CA ALA A 18 -5.41 -19.47 16.20
C ALA A 18 -4.51 -18.22 16.34
N GLN A 19 -3.19 -18.40 16.40
CA GLN A 19 -2.24 -17.29 16.49
C GLN A 19 -2.21 -16.42 15.23
N SER A 20 -2.25 -17.04 14.04
CA SER A 20 -2.35 -16.31 12.77
C SER A 20 -3.62 -15.48 12.68
N GLY A 21 -4.71 -15.93 13.31
CA GLY A 21 -5.97 -15.17 13.40
C GLY A 21 -5.79 -13.77 13.98
N HIS A 22 -4.97 -13.61 15.03
CA HIS A 22 -4.73 -12.30 15.63
C HIS A 22 -4.02 -11.32 14.67
N VAL A 23 -3.03 -11.81 13.92
CA VAL A 23 -2.32 -10.98 12.92
C VAL A 23 -3.25 -10.59 11.78
N VAL A 24 -4.11 -11.51 11.32
CA VAL A 24 -5.08 -11.24 10.25
C VAL A 24 -6.10 -10.20 10.68
N VAL A 25 -6.59 -10.24 11.92
CA VAL A 25 -7.54 -9.24 12.44
C VAL A 25 -6.93 -7.84 12.43
N GLU A 26 -5.65 -7.69 12.80
CA GLU A 26 -4.96 -6.40 12.72
C GLU A 26 -4.89 -5.85 11.29
N ILE A 27 -4.51 -6.71 10.33
CA ILE A 27 -4.47 -6.35 8.90
C ILE A 27 -5.86 -5.95 8.39
N LEU A 28 -6.91 -6.68 8.79
CA LEU A 28 -8.29 -6.39 8.41
C LEU A 28 -8.75 -5.03 8.93
N LEU A 29 -8.41 -4.66 10.17
CA LEU A 29 -8.77 -3.37 10.75
C LEU A 29 -8.10 -2.22 10.00
N ILE A 30 -6.80 -2.34 9.69
CA ILE A 30 -6.06 -1.33 8.93
C ILE A 30 -6.62 -1.20 7.51
N SER A 31 -6.90 -2.33 6.86
CA SER A 31 -7.47 -2.35 5.51
C SER A 31 -8.88 -1.77 5.47
N ALA A 32 -9.71 -2.02 6.48
CA ALA A 32 -11.04 -1.45 6.57
C ALA A 32 -10.99 0.07 6.74
N ALA A 33 -10.10 0.58 7.61
CA ALA A 33 -9.89 2.01 7.79
C ALA A 33 -9.39 2.69 6.50
N SER A 34 -8.38 2.10 5.84
CA SER A 34 -7.88 2.60 4.56
C SER A 34 -8.95 2.55 3.46
N GLY A 35 -9.79 1.52 3.45
CA GLY A 35 -10.88 1.37 2.47
C GLY A 35 -11.93 2.48 2.58
N ILE A 36 -12.26 2.92 3.80
CA ILE A 36 -13.17 4.07 4.00
C ILE A 36 -12.55 5.34 3.42
N VAL A 37 -11.26 5.60 3.71
CA VAL A 37 -10.56 6.78 3.19
C VAL A 37 -10.52 6.77 1.67
N ILE A 38 -10.17 5.64 1.06
CA ILE A 38 -10.14 5.48 -0.41
C ILE A 38 -11.54 5.63 -1.00
N GLY A 39 -12.57 5.10 -0.34
CA GLY A 39 -13.96 5.26 -0.74
C GLY A 39 -14.36 6.74 -0.82
N VAL A 40 -14.03 7.53 0.20
CA VAL A 40 -14.29 8.99 0.20
C VAL A 40 -13.48 9.70 -0.88
N LEU A 41 -12.20 9.37 -1.04
CA LEU A 41 -11.34 9.96 -2.09
C LEU A 41 -11.83 9.65 -3.51
N ASN A 42 -12.43 8.48 -3.70
CA ASN A 42 -12.98 8.08 -4.99
C ASN A 42 -14.31 8.79 -5.27
N VAL A 43 -15.24 8.82 -4.30
CA VAL A 43 -16.53 9.53 -4.44
C VAL A 43 -16.34 11.03 -4.65
N THR A 44 -15.34 11.63 -4.02
CA THR A 44 -14.99 13.06 -4.23
C THR A 44 -14.26 13.33 -5.54
N GLY A 45 -13.82 12.29 -6.27
CA GLY A 45 -13.00 12.42 -7.47
C GLY A 45 -11.57 12.94 -7.20
N LEU A 46 -11.21 13.11 -5.92
CA LEU A 46 -9.94 13.70 -5.51
C LEU A 46 -8.77 12.78 -5.82
N SER A 47 -8.99 11.45 -5.81
CA SER A 47 -7.98 10.46 -6.21
C SER A 47 -7.50 10.67 -7.66
N PHE A 48 -8.43 10.85 -8.60
CA PHE A 48 -8.11 11.13 -10.00
C PHE A 48 -7.46 12.50 -10.17
N ASN A 49 -7.93 13.51 -9.44
CA ASN A 49 -7.38 14.86 -9.53
C ASN A 49 -5.92 14.92 -9.03
N LEU A 50 -5.63 14.26 -7.90
CA LEU A 50 -4.27 14.11 -7.38
C LEU A 50 -3.35 13.38 -8.36
N THR A 51 -3.85 12.28 -8.94
CA THR A 51 -3.13 11.54 -9.99
C THR A 51 -2.76 12.47 -11.15
N TYR A 52 -3.72 13.23 -11.65
CA TYR A 52 -3.51 14.17 -12.75
C TYR A 52 -2.55 15.30 -12.39
N ALA A 53 -2.67 15.86 -11.19
CA ALA A 53 -1.77 16.90 -10.68
C ALA A 53 -0.32 16.40 -10.58
N LEU A 54 -0.11 15.17 -10.10
CA LEU A 54 1.22 14.54 -10.06
C LEU A 54 1.82 14.41 -11.47
N VAL A 55 1.03 13.95 -12.45
CA VAL A 55 1.50 13.80 -13.84
C VAL A 55 1.82 15.16 -14.47
N GLN A 56 0.99 16.18 -14.23
CA GLN A 56 1.25 17.53 -14.72
C GLN A 56 2.51 18.14 -14.12
N VAL A 57 2.71 18.03 -12.81
CA VAL A 57 3.91 18.53 -12.12
C VAL A 57 5.16 17.73 -12.50
N GLY A 58 5.02 16.43 -12.75
CA GLY A 58 6.10 15.56 -13.23
C GLY A 58 6.52 15.84 -14.68
N GLY A 59 5.74 16.60 -15.45
CA GLY A 59 6.11 17.07 -16.79
C GLY A 59 6.43 15.97 -17.79
N GLY A 60 5.91 14.75 -17.60
CA GLY A 60 6.20 13.58 -18.43
C GLY A 60 7.56 12.91 -18.16
N SER A 61 8.37 13.42 -17.23
CA SER A 61 9.61 12.77 -16.82
C SER A 61 9.33 11.72 -15.73
N ALA A 62 9.56 10.45 -16.05
CA ALA A 62 9.42 9.35 -15.09
C ALA A 62 10.28 9.57 -13.83
N VAL A 63 11.49 10.11 -13.98
CA VAL A 63 12.42 10.37 -12.86
C VAL A 63 11.85 11.42 -11.89
N MET A 64 11.21 12.46 -12.43
CA MET A 64 10.63 13.52 -11.60
C MET A 64 9.37 13.04 -10.88
N LEU A 65 8.56 12.21 -11.54
CA LEU A 65 7.39 11.59 -10.93
C LEU A 65 7.78 10.65 -9.77
N LEU A 66 8.84 9.85 -9.95
CA LEU A 66 9.39 8.98 -8.91
C LEU A 66 9.90 9.80 -7.71
N PHE A 67 10.60 10.90 -7.96
CA PHE A 67 11.05 11.75 -6.85
C PHE A 67 9.88 12.39 -6.08
N LEU A 68 8.86 12.86 -6.80
CA LEU A 68 7.67 13.46 -6.20
C LEU A 68 6.86 12.43 -5.40
N SER A 69 6.71 11.21 -5.93
CA SER A 69 6.06 10.12 -5.22
C SER A 69 6.84 9.70 -3.98
N ALA A 70 8.18 9.66 -4.02
CA ALA A 70 9.00 9.40 -2.83
C ALA A 70 8.74 10.42 -1.72
N LEU A 71 8.63 11.71 -2.05
CA LEU A 71 8.30 12.75 -1.08
C LEU A 71 6.89 12.54 -0.49
N VAL A 72 5.91 12.22 -1.33
CA VAL A 72 4.55 11.92 -0.88
C VAL A 72 4.53 10.67 0.02
N CYS A 73 5.29 9.63 -0.32
CA CYS A 73 5.47 8.44 0.52
C CYS A 73 6.06 8.78 1.89
N ILE A 74 7.08 9.65 1.95
CA ILE A 74 7.69 10.05 3.22
C ILE A 74 6.69 10.84 4.07
N ILE A 75 6.00 11.82 3.49
CA ILE A 75 5.06 12.68 4.22
C ILE A 75 3.87 11.87 4.74
N LEU A 76 3.26 11.04 3.91
CA LEU A 76 2.13 10.18 4.30
C LEU A 76 2.60 9.03 5.21
N GLY A 77 3.81 8.52 5.00
CA GLY A 77 4.35 7.35 5.70
C GLY A 77 4.68 7.58 7.17
N MET A 78 4.97 8.82 7.57
CA MET A 78 5.35 9.13 8.96
C MET A 78 4.23 8.90 10.00
N GLY A 79 2.96 8.85 9.59
CA GLY A 79 1.82 8.84 10.52
C GLY A 79 0.95 7.58 10.47
N LEU A 80 1.25 6.61 9.62
CA LEU A 80 0.36 5.51 9.27
C LEU A 80 1.11 4.15 9.34
N PRO A 81 0.44 3.05 9.69
CA PRO A 81 1.03 1.71 9.63
C PRO A 81 1.38 1.36 8.18
N THR A 82 2.47 0.60 7.97
CA THR A 82 3.04 0.26 6.64
C THR A 82 2.00 -0.24 5.64
N LEU A 83 1.06 -1.07 6.09
CA LEU A 83 -0.03 -1.56 5.24
C LEU A 83 -1.02 -0.45 4.85
N GLY A 84 -1.38 0.44 5.77
CA GLY A 84 -2.32 1.53 5.49
C GLY A 84 -1.73 2.56 4.51
N VAL A 85 -0.45 2.87 4.68
CA VAL A 85 0.32 3.75 3.78
C VAL A 85 0.32 3.18 2.37
N TYR A 86 0.66 1.90 2.22
CA TYR A 86 0.72 1.23 0.92
C TYR A 86 -0.63 1.28 0.19
N VAL A 87 -1.73 0.92 0.85
CA VAL A 87 -3.04 0.87 0.18
C VAL A 87 -3.48 2.27 -0.27
N LEU A 88 -3.21 3.31 0.52
CA LEU A 88 -3.47 4.71 0.15
C LEU A 88 -2.62 5.16 -1.05
N LEU A 89 -1.31 4.93 -1.01
CA LEU A 89 -0.42 5.32 -2.11
C LEU A 89 -0.68 4.50 -3.37
N ALA A 90 -1.04 3.22 -3.27
CA ALA A 90 -1.42 2.41 -4.42
C ALA A 90 -2.69 2.98 -5.11
N ALA A 91 -3.64 3.52 -4.34
CA ALA A 91 -4.83 4.15 -4.91
C ALA A 91 -4.55 5.53 -5.54
N LEU A 92 -3.55 6.26 -5.05
CA LEU A 92 -3.28 7.66 -5.41
C LEU A 92 -2.11 7.84 -6.41
N VAL A 93 -1.02 7.12 -6.20
CA VAL A 93 0.27 7.31 -6.87
C VAL A 93 0.51 6.27 -7.95
N ALA A 94 0.14 5.00 -7.73
CA ALA A 94 0.28 3.96 -8.75
C ALA A 94 -0.39 4.32 -10.10
N PRO A 95 -1.64 4.85 -10.15
CA PRO A 95 -2.23 5.26 -11.43
C PRO A 95 -1.46 6.41 -12.10
N ALA A 96 -0.77 7.27 -11.33
CA ALA A 96 0.03 8.37 -11.89
C ALA A 96 1.28 7.83 -12.59
N LEU A 97 1.95 6.87 -11.96
CA LEU A 97 3.13 6.19 -12.51
C LEU A 97 2.78 5.41 -13.79
N VAL A 98 1.64 4.72 -13.79
CA VAL A 98 1.15 3.96 -14.96
C VAL A 98 0.82 4.89 -16.13
N GLN A 99 0.26 6.08 -15.88
CA GLN A 99 -0.03 7.06 -16.94
C GLN A 99 1.23 7.61 -17.62
N VAL A 100 2.37 7.62 -16.93
CA VAL A 100 3.67 8.04 -17.48
C VAL A 100 4.37 6.88 -18.22
N GLY A 101 3.75 5.70 -18.29
CA GLY A 101 4.25 4.54 -19.04
C GLY A 101 5.06 3.54 -18.21
N ILE A 102 5.03 3.64 -16.87
CA ILE A 102 5.65 2.62 -16.00
C ILE A 102 4.73 1.40 -15.92
N GLU A 103 5.32 0.21 -16.05
CA GLU A 103 4.64 -1.07 -15.87
C GLU A 103 3.88 -1.10 -14.53
N PRO A 104 2.61 -1.53 -14.49
CA PRO A 104 1.81 -1.54 -13.26
C PRO A 104 2.49 -2.29 -12.10
N ILE A 105 3.18 -3.39 -12.38
CA ILE A 105 3.87 -4.16 -11.36
C ILE A 105 5.04 -3.38 -10.76
N ALA A 106 5.78 -2.63 -11.58
CA ALA A 106 6.89 -1.80 -11.15
C ALA A 106 6.41 -0.61 -10.31
N ALA A 107 5.27 -0.02 -10.67
CA ALA A 107 4.65 1.05 -9.89
C ALA A 107 4.22 0.58 -8.49
N HIS A 108 3.61 -0.61 -8.38
CA HIS A 108 3.20 -1.15 -7.08
C HIS A 108 4.40 -1.53 -6.21
N LEU A 109 5.44 -2.14 -6.80
CA LEU A 109 6.67 -2.47 -6.07
C LEU A 109 7.42 -1.22 -5.62
N TYR A 110 7.42 -0.15 -6.42
CA TYR A 110 8.00 1.14 -6.07
C TYR A 110 7.26 1.79 -4.89
N VAL A 111 5.94 1.71 -4.84
CA VAL A 111 5.15 2.26 -3.73
C VAL A 111 5.31 1.41 -2.46
N LEU A 112 5.57 0.12 -2.60
CA LEU A 112 5.76 -0.80 -1.49
C LEU A 112 7.13 -0.65 -0.80
N TYR A 113 8.15 -0.15 -1.50
CA TYR A 113 9.55 -0.13 -1.06
C TYR A 113 10.15 1.28 -1.08
#